data_AF-A0A968A4L7-F1
#
_entry.id   AF-A0A968A4L7-F1
#
_cell.length_a   1.000
_cell.length_b   1.000
_cell.length_c   1.000
_cell.angle_alpha   90.00
_cell.angle_beta   90.00
_cell.angle_gamma   90.00
#
_symmetry.space_group_name_H-M   'P 1'
#
loop_
_entity.id
_entity.type
_entity.pdbx_description
1 polymer ?
#
loop_
_entity_poly.entity_id
_entity_poly.type
_entity_poly.pdbx_seq_one_letter_code
_entity_poly.pdbx_strand_id
1 'polypeptide(L)'
;MDPNETPVIINYSCIQGWTGVFDGTDNIYDDPCFVQPGYWNVFGYFQQYSWYEGCYQLRLESPCIDAGDPNYLDEPNEMDLNGRSRIVGGRIDMGAYEYQGPGQELMFYVDDDATGANDGSSWADAFNYLQDALAAAQYGDQIFVAQGIYKPDRGHRVMLGDREATFRLKS
;
A
#
# COMPACT_ATOMS: atom_id res chain seq x y z
N MET A 1 -14.91 0.47 32.64
CA MET A 1 -13.84 1.43 32.31
C MET A 1 -13.13 1.77 33.61
N ASP A 2 -11.81 1.66 33.64
CA ASP A 2 -11.01 2.08 34.79
C ASP A 2 -11.12 3.61 34.91
N PRO A 3 -11.56 4.17 36.05
CA PRO A 3 -11.66 5.62 36.23
C PRO A 3 -10.30 6.35 36.18
N ASN A 4 -9.18 5.64 36.11
CA ASN A 4 -7.83 6.20 35.99
C ASN A 4 -7.22 6.08 34.59
N GLU A 5 -7.90 5.47 33.62
CA GLU A 5 -7.43 5.48 32.24
C GLU A 5 -7.92 6.75 31.53
N THR A 6 -6.98 7.52 30.99
CA THR A 6 -7.30 8.59 30.05
C THR A 6 -7.97 7.97 28.82
N PRO A 7 -9.12 8.49 28.37
CA PRO A 7 -9.76 7.99 27.17
C PRO A 7 -8.81 8.10 25.98
N VAL A 8 -8.72 7.03 25.19
CA VAL A 8 -7.98 7.03 23.92
C VAL A 8 -8.73 7.94 22.95
N ILE A 9 -8.05 8.97 22.47
CA ILE A 9 -8.56 9.89 21.45
C ILE A 9 -7.77 9.65 20.17
N ILE A 10 -8.47 9.44 19.06
CA ILE A 10 -7.88 9.25 17.73
C ILE A 10 -8.35 10.41 16.86
N ASN A 11 -7.43 11.15 16.25
CA ASN A 11 -7.78 12.23 15.32
C ASN A 11 -7.12 11.98 13.97
N TYR A 12 -7.72 12.53 12.92
CA TYR A 12 -7.13 12.62 11.57
C TYR A 12 -6.55 11.29 11.07
N SER A 13 -7.28 10.20 11.30
CA SER A 13 -6.85 8.83 10.96
C SER A 13 -7.79 8.17 9.96
N CYS A 14 -7.19 7.50 8.97
CA CYS A 14 -7.87 6.75 7.92
C CYS A 14 -7.82 5.26 8.29
N ILE A 15 -8.91 4.72 8.87
CA ILE A 15 -8.94 3.36 9.40
C ILE A 15 -10.13 2.61 8.78
N GLN A 16 -9.84 1.82 7.74
CA GLN A 16 -10.85 1.04 7.04
C GLN A 16 -11.66 0.17 8.00
N GLY A 17 -13.00 0.30 7.94
CA GLY A 17 -13.92 -0.52 8.72
C GLY A 17 -13.92 -0.22 10.21
N TRP A 18 -13.28 0.86 10.66
CA TRP A 18 -13.41 1.31 12.02
C TRP A 18 -14.85 1.71 12.34
N THR A 19 -15.28 1.51 13.58
CA THR A 19 -16.68 1.68 14.00
C THR A 19 -16.90 2.93 14.85
N GLY A 20 -15.85 3.73 15.07
CA GLY A 20 -15.93 4.95 15.89
C GLY A 20 -15.98 4.67 17.40
N VAL A 21 -15.35 3.57 17.85
CA VAL A 21 -15.34 3.17 19.27
C VAL A 21 -14.52 4.13 20.16
N PHE A 22 -13.65 4.93 19.56
CA PHE A 22 -12.86 5.95 20.27
C PHE A 22 -13.30 7.35 19.83
N ASP A 23 -13.22 8.29 20.76
CA ASP A 23 -13.49 9.69 20.51
C ASP A 23 -12.42 10.32 19.59
N GLY A 24 -12.74 11.48 19.05
CA GLY A 24 -11.82 12.35 18.33
C GLY A 24 -12.43 12.95 17.07
N THR A 25 -11.57 13.54 16.24
CA THR A 25 -11.96 14.50 15.19
C THR A 25 -11.49 14.03 13.83
N ASP A 26 -12.35 14.20 12.83
CA ASP A 26 -12.05 14.01 11.40
C ASP A 26 -11.35 12.70 11.07
N ASN A 27 -11.87 11.60 11.60
CA ASN A 27 -11.43 10.27 11.20
C ASN A 27 -12.24 9.76 10.00
N ILE A 28 -11.58 8.97 9.18
CA ILE A 28 -12.13 8.38 7.96
C ILE A 28 -12.21 6.86 8.15
N TYR A 29 -13.36 6.30 7.79
CA TYR A 29 -13.68 4.88 7.99
C TYR A 29 -13.65 4.08 6.69
N ASP A 30 -13.47 4.77 5.57
CA ASP A 30 -13.44 4.22 4.22
C ASP A 30 -12.09 3.55 3.90
N ASP A 31 -12.04 2.86 2.77
CA ASP A 31 -10.81 2.28 2.24
C ASP A 31 -9.78 3.39 1.96
N PRO A 32 -8.56 3.32 2.52
CA PRO A 32 -7.47 4.25 2.21
C PRO A 32 -7.03 4.27 0.75
N CYS A 33 -7.48 3.32 -0.07
CA CYS A 33 -7.12 3.19 -1.47
C CYS A 33 -5.60 3.10 -1.67
N PHE A 34 -4.94 2.29 -0.85
CA PHE A 34 -3.52 1.95 -1.05
C PHE A 34 -3.30 1.29 -2.41
N VAL A 35 -2.09 1.44 -2.96
CA VAL A 35 -1.68 0.75 -4.18
C VAL A 35 -1.90 -0.76 -4.04
N GLN A 36 -1.39 -1.34 -2.95
CA GLN A 36 -1.66 -2.71 -2.57
C GLN A 36 -1.45 -2.85 -1.05
N PRO A 37 -2.49 -3.10 -0.25
CA PRO A 37 -2.28 -3.41 1.16
C PRO A 37 -1.53 -4.73 1.32
N GLY A 38 -0.77 -4.86 2.40
CA GLY A 38 -0.09 -6.11 2.75
C GLY A 38 -1.10 -7.23 3.00
N TYR A 39 -0.66 -8.48 2.82
CA TYR A 39 -1.55 -9.63 2.90
C TYR A 39 -0.87 -10.88 3.42
N TRP A 40 -1.68 -11.73 4.06
CA TRP A 40 -1.27 -13.09 4.41
C TRP A 40 -1.46 -14.00 3.21
N ASN A 41 -0.40 -14.71 2.82
CA ASN A 41 -0.46 -15.78 1.84
C ASN A 41 -0.24 -17.14 2.50
N VAL A 42 -0.81 -18.18 1.91
CA VAL A 42 -0.68 -19.56 2.37
C VAL A 42 0.06 -20.36 1.31
N PHE A 43 1.23 -20.92 1.67
CA PHE A 43 1.96 -21.81 0.78
C PHE A 43 1.82 -23.28 1.17
N GLY A 44 1.63 -24.08 0.12
CA GLY A 44 1.71 -25.52 0.16
C GLY A 44 0.57 -26.20 0.92
N TYR A 45 0.57 -27.53 0.88
CA TYR A 45 -0.44 -28.36 1.53
C TYR A 45 -0.41 -28.30 3.07
N PHE A 46 0.63 -27.70 3.65
CA PHE A 46 0.86 -27.62 5.09
C PHE A 46 0.37 -26.32 5.74
N GLN A 47 -0.32 -25.44 5.02
CA GLN A 47 -0.87 -24.18 5.54
C GLN A 47 0.15 -23.28 6.24
N GLN A 48 1.32 -23.07 5.62
CA GLN A 48 2.27 -22.09 6.14
C GLN A 48 1.80 -20.68 5.76
N TYR A 49 1.53 -19.84 6.75
CA TYR A 49 1.19 -18.44 6.58
C TYR A 49 2.46 -17.59 6.51
N SER A 50 2.61 -16.83 5.44
CA SER A 50 3.65 -15.81 5.29
C SER A 50 2.99 -14.46 5.04
N TRP A 51 3.47 -13.45 5.75
CA TRP A 51 3.07 -12.05 5.49
C TRP A 51 3.87 -11.51 4.31
N TYR A 52 3.17 -10.83 3.41
CA TYR A 52 3.74 -10.06 2.31
C TYR A 52 3.43 -8.60 2.57
N GLU A 53 4.47 -7.78 2.63
CA GLU A 53 4.29 -6.34 2.80
C GLU A 53 3.60 -5.74 1.58
N GLY A 54 2.82 -4.69 1.82
CA GLY A 54 2.10 -3.97 0.78
C GLY A 54 2.82 -2.72 0.30
N CYS A 55 2.39 -2.21 -0.85
CA CYS A 55 2.65 -0.85 -1.28
C CYS A 55 1.56 0.08 -0.73
N TYR A 56 1.86 0.77 0.38
CA TYR A 56 0.91 1.66 1.06
C TYR A 56 0.91 3.10 0.52
N GLN A 57 1.45 3.33 -0.69
CA GLN A 57 1.27 4.60 -1.38
C GLN A 57 -0.20 4.83 -1.70
N LEU A 58 -0.66 6.07 -1.63
CA LEU A 58 -2.04 6.44 -1.95
C LEU A 58 -2.29 6.50 -3.46
N ARG A 59 -3.49 6.10 -3.87
CA ARG A 59 -3.98 6.27 -5.24
C ARG A 59 -4.82 7.55 -5.37
N LEU A 60 -5.03 7.99 -6.60
CA LEU A 60 -6.03 8.99 -6.92
C LEU A 60 -7.38 8.60 -6.30
N GLU A 61 -8.11 9.58 -5.78
CA GLU A 61 -9.40 9.42 -5.08
C GLU A 61 -9.32 8.78 -3.68
N SER A 62 -8.13 8.49 -3.16
CA SER A 62 -8.00 8.10 -1.77
C SER A 62 -8.63 9.18 -0.86
N PRO A 63 -9.49 8.78 0.10
CA PRO A 63 -10.08 9.73 1.04
C PRO A 63 -9.04 10.29 2.02
N CYS A 64 -7.86 9.67 2.09
CA CYS A 64 -6.78 10.08 2.97
C CYS A 64 -5.96 11.27 2.40
N ILE A 65 -6.19 11.66 1.14
CA ILE A 65 -5.48 12.78 0.49
C ILE A 65 -5.96 14.13 1.05
N ASP A 66 -5.02 15.02 1.39
CA ASP A 66 -5.25 16.35 1.97
C ASP A 66 -6.14 16.30 3.24
N ALA A 67 -6.09 15.20 3.99
CA ALA A 67 -7.05 14.90 5.05
C ALA A 67 -6.48 14.85 6.48
N GLY A 68 -5.15 14.87 6.65
CA GLY A 68 -4.43 14.72 7.94
C GLY A 68 -4.60 15.89 8.92
N ASP A 69 -3.71 16.20 9.86
CA ASP A 69 -3.97 17.33 10.80
C ASP A 69 -3.88 18.70 10.06
N PRO A 70 -4.90 19.60 10.12
CA PRO A 70 -4.82 20.90 9.44
C PRO A 70 -3.81 21.87 10.08
N ASN A 71 -3.32 21.56 11.28
CA ASN A 71 -2.28 22.31 11.97
C ASN A 71 -0.91 21.61 11.92
N TYR A 72 -0.79 20.53 11.14
CA TYR A 72 0.49 19.89 10.94
C TYR A 72 1.48 20.88 10.32
N LEU A 73 2.68 20.90 10.89
CA LEU A 73 3.82 21.66 10.40
C LEU A 73 4.95 20.66 10.19
N ASP A 74 5.56 20.69 9.01
CA ASP A 74 6.68 19.82 8.67
C ASP A 74 7.92 20.21 9.48
N GLU A 75 8.58 19.23 10.09
CA GLU A 75 9.88 19.45 10.70
C GLU A 75 10.96 19.59 9.62
N PRO A 76 12.09 20.27 9.88
CA PRO A 76 13.16 20.41 8.91
C PRO A 76 13.67 19.06 8.39
N ASN A 77 13.58 18.85 7.08
CA ASN A 77 13.93 17.60 6.38
C ASN A 77 13.02 16.41 6.71
N GLU A 78 11.85 16.64 7.27
CA GLU A 78 10.85 15.59 7.37
C GLU A 78 10.38 15.19 5.97
N MET A 79 10.42 13.88 5.71
CA MET A 79 10.06 13.30 4.44
C MET A 79 9.10 12.14 4.64
N ASP A 80 8.31 11.85 3.62
CA ASP A 80 7.54 10.62 3.53
C ASP A 80 8.48 9.42 3.34
N LEU A 81 7.92 8.21 3.35
CA LEU A 81 8.74 6.99 3.19
C LEU A 81 9.39 6.85 1.80
N ASN A 82 9.00 7.65 0.82
CA ASN A 82 9.66 7.75 -0.49
C ASN A 82 10.72 8.86 -0.55
N GLY A 83 11.00 9.54 0.56
CA GLY A 83 11.95 10.66 0.60
C GLY A 83 11.40 11.95 -0.02
N ARG A 84 10.07 12.11 -0.11
CA ARG A 84 9.39 13.29 -0.64
C ARG A 84 8.89 14.17 0.50
N SER A 85 8.56 15.44 0.23
CA SER A 85 8.02 16.33 1.28
C SER A 85 6.72 15.78 1.86
N ARG A 86 6.49 15.99 3.17
CA ARG A 86 5.27 15.59 3.89
C ARG A 86 4.04 16.45 3.60
N ILE A 87 4.16 17.49 2.78
CA ILE A 87 3.03 18.30 2.35
C ILE A 87 3.15 18.51 0.86
N VAL A 88 2.30 17.83 0.10
CA VAL A 88 2.13 18.06 -1.34
C VAL A 88 0.72 18.56 -1.59
N GLY A 89 0.58 19.75 -2.18
CA GLY A 89 -0.71 20.38 -2.36
C GLY A 89 -1.09 21.28 -1.18
N GLY A 90 -2.09 20.88 -0.37
CA GLY A 90 -2.70 21.74 0.64
C GLY A 90 -2.45 21.32 2.08
N ARG A 91 -2.76 20.07 2.43
CA ARG A 91 -2.73 19.53 3.80
C ARG A 91 -2.01 18.18 3.76
N ILE A 92 -1.35 17.81 4.86
CA ILE A 92 -0.71 16.50 4.97
C ILE A 92 -1.72 15.37 4.70
N ASP A 93 -1.31 14.34 3.99
CA ASP A 93 -2.11 13.13 3.80
C ASP A 93 -2.17 12.29 5.08
N MET A 94 -3.27 11.56 5.29
CA MET A 94 -3.33 10.60 6.39
C MET A 94 -2.51 9.36 6.04
N GLY A 95 -1.37 9.18 6.73
CA GLY A 95 -0.54 7.99 6.59
C GLY A 95 0.95 8.32 6.57
N ALA A 96 1.74 7.43 5.97
CA ALA A 96 3.19 7.55 5.87
C ALA A 96 3.70 8.03 4.50
N TYR A 97 2.78 8.18 3.53
CA TYR A 97 3.06 8.52 2.14
C TYR A 97 2.22 9.72 1.72
N GLU A 98 2.82 10.63 0.95
CA GLU A 98 2.10 11.74 0.31
C GLU A 98 1.79 11.44 -1.16
N TYR A 99 0.56 11.70 -1.57
CA TYR A 99 0.10 11.62 -2.94
C TYR A 99 0.68 12.77 -3.77
N GLN A 100 1.34 12.44 -4.88
CA GLN A 100 2.06 13.44 -5.68
C GLN A 100 1.18 14.19 -6.69
N GLY A 101 -0.13 13.95 -6.68
CA GLY A 101 -1.10 14.64 -7.52
C GLY A 101 -1.50 13.88 -8.80
N PRO A 102 -2.43 14.47 -9.58
CA PRO A 102 -3.00 13.85 -10.77
C PRO A 102 -1.92 13.52 -11.80
N GLY A 103 -1.89 12.27 -12.27
CA GLY A 103 -0.86 11.79 -13.19
C GLY A 103 0.39 11.25 -12.50
N GLN A 104 0.34 10.98 -11.19
CA GLN A 104 1.33 10.14 -10.53
C GLN A 104 1.40 8.78 -11.25
N GLU A 105 2.44 8.60 -12.07
CA GLU A 105 2.81 7.31 -12.66
C GLU A 105 3.71 6.57 -11.67
N LEU A 106 3.30 5.37 -11.29
CA LEU A 106 4.11 4.52 -10.44
C LEU A 106 4.99 3.60 -11.30
N MET A 107 6.23 3.46 -10.88
CA MET A 107 7.17 2.48 -11.42
C MET A 107 7.19 1.29 -10.47
N PHE A 108 6.75 0.14 -10.97
CA PHE A 108 6.83 -1.13 -10.27
C PHE A 108 8.00 -1.95 -10.79
N TYR A 109 8.75 -2.53 -9.87
CA TYR A 109 9.82 -3.48 -10.16
C TYR A 109 9.36 -4.89 -9.79
N VAL A 110 9.76 -5.87 -10.62
CA VAL A 110 9.45 -7.28 -10.44
C VAL A 110 10.74 -8.08 -10.55
N ASP A 111 11.07 -8.82 -9.50
CA ASP A 111 12.28 -9.64 -9.42
C ASP A 111 11.99 -10.83 -8.48
N ASP A 112 12.00 -12.05 -9.01
CA ASP A 112 11.70 -13.25 -8.22
C ASP A 112 12.77 -13.55 -7.16
N ASP A 113 13.97 -12.96 -7.30
CA ASP A 113 15.09 -13.07 -6.36
C ASP A 113 15.16 -11.91 -5.35
N ALA A 114 14.27 -10.92 -5.41
CA ALA A 114 14.23 -9.82 -4.45
C ALA A 114 13.94 -10.30 -3.02
N THR A 115 14.60 -9.67 -2.04
CA THR A 115 14.50 -10.03 -0.61
C THR A 115 14.05 -8.88 0.28
N GLY A 116 13.75 -7.71 -0.30
CA GLY A 116 13.27 -6.53 0.43
C GLY A 116 11.80 -6.63 0.79
N ALA A 117 11.12 -5.48 0.82
CA ALA A 117 9.73 -5.39 1.27
C ALA A 117 8.73 -6.12 0.38
N ASN A 118 9.06 -6.40 -0.89
CA ASN A 118 8.12 -6.95 -1.88
C ASN A 118 6.91 -6.02 -2.11
N ASP A 119 7.16 -4.71 -2.18
CA ASP A 119 6.15 -3.69 -2.44
C ASP A 119 6.24 -3.10 -3.86
N GLY A 120 7.24 -3.51 -4.64
CA GLY A 120 7.47 -3.08 -6.01
C GLY A 120 8.08 -1.69 -6.16
N SER A 121 8.43 -0.99 -5.09
CA SER A 121 8.88 0.42 -5.14
C SER A 121 10.31 0.61 -5.66
N SER A 122 11.15 -0.43 -5.59
CA SER A 122 12.54 -0.42 -6.01
C SER A 122 12.98 -1.81 -6.49
N TRP A 123 14.16 -1.96 -7.11
CA TRP A 123 14.70 -3.30 -7.38
C TRP A 123 14.96 -4.12 -6.11
N ALA A 124 15.34 -3.47 -5.01
CA ALA A 124 15.58 -4.15 -3.73
C ALA A 124 14.27 -4.65 -3.12
N ASP A 125 13.21 -3.88 -3.27
CA ASP A 125 11.88 -4.12 -2.71
C ASP A 125 10.88 -4.62 -3.78
N ALA A 126 11.39 -5.14 -4.90
CA ALA A 126 10.60 -5.55 -6.04
C ALA A 126 9.57 -6.63 -5.69
N PHE A 127 8.45 -6.66 -6.41
CA PHE A 127 7.51 -7.76 -6.31
C PHE A 127 8.17 -9.06 -6.80
N ASN A 128 8.14 -10.12 -5.99
CA ASN A 128 8.59 -11.46 -6.37
C ASN A 128 7.68 -12.11 -7.41
N TYR A 129 6.43 -11.64 -7.56
CA TYR A 129 5.45 -12.21 -8.47
C TYR A 129 4.91 -11.15 -9.44
N LEU A 130 5.06 -11.39 -10.74
CA LEU A 130 4.55 -10.50 -11.80
C LEU A 130 3.03 -10.25 -11.68
N GLN A 131 2.29 -11.24 -11.18
CA GLN A 131 0.85 -11.13 -10.99
C GLN A 131 0.47 -10.04 -9.96
N ASP A 132 1.31 -9.81 -8.95
CA ASP A 132 1.10 -8.78 -7.94
C ASP A 132 1.34 -7.39 -8.52
N ALA A 133 2.42 -7.21 -9.28
CA ALA A 133 2.66 -5.95 -10.01
C ALA A 133 1.54 -5.63 -11.00
N LEU A 134 1.01 -6.63 -11.72
CA LEU A 134 -0.13 -6.46 -12.61
C LEU A 134 -1.42 -6.08 -11.86
N ALA A 135 -1.60 -6.59 -10.63
CA ALA A 135 -2.72 -6.21 -9.77
C ALA A 135 -2.56 -4.80 -9.22
N ALA A 136 -1.33 -4.37 -8.91
CA ALA A 136 -0.99 -3.04 -8.41
C ALA A 136 -0.99 -1.96 -9.51
N ALA A 137 -0.64 -2.28 -10.75
CA ALA A 137 -0.59 -1.27 -11.81
C ALA A 137 -1.97 -0.70 -12.18
N GLN A 138 -2.02 0.60 -12.47
CA GLN A 138 -3.12 1.33 -13.12
C GLN A 138 -2.68 1.82 -14.50
N TYR A 139 -3.62 2.41 -15.25
CA TYR A 139 -3.32 3.03 -16.52
C TYR A 139 -2.26 4.13 -16.36
N GLY A 140 -1.18 4.05 -17.12
CA GLY A 140 -0.04 4.98 -17.05
C GLY A 140 1.15 4.46 -16.23
N ASP A 141 0.94 3.48 -15.35
CA ASP A 141 2.03 2.89 -14.57
C ASP A 141 2.97 2.04 -15.44
N GLN A 142 4.21 1.89 -14.99
CA GLN A 142 5.25 1.11 -15.66
C GLN A 142 5.63 -0.10 -14.81
N ILE A 143 5.83 -1.24 -15.46
CA ILE A 143 6.30 -2.47 -14.80
C ILE A 143 7.62 -2.88 -15.43
N PHE A 144 8.69 -2.86 -14.63
CA PHE A 144 10.02 -3.33 -15.00
C PHE A 144 10.23 -4.72 -14.43
N VAL A 145 10.57 -5.69 -15.28
CA VAL A 145 10.70 -7.11 -14.89
C VAL A 145 12.14 -7.55 -15.08
N ALA A 146 12.79 -8.02 -14.01
CA ALA A 146 14.12 -8.62 -14.05
C ALA A 146 14.11 -9.94 -14.82
N GLN A 147 15.29 -10.43 -15.18
CA GLN A 147 15.44 -11.80 -15.67
C GLN A 147 14.92 -12.79 -14.62
N GLY A 148 14.09 -13.76 -15.02
CA GLY A 148 13.55 -14.75 -14.10
C GLY A 148 12.54 -15.69 -14.77
N ILE A 149 11.92 -16.58 -13.98
CA ILE A 149 10.81 -17.42 -14.44
C ILE A 149 9.54 -17.07 -13.66
N TYR A 150 8.73 -16.21 -14.27
CA TYR A 150 7.46 -15.78 -13.69
C TYR A 150 6.34 -16.71 -14.12
N LYS A 151 5.61 -17.25 -13.14
CA LYS A 151 4.45 -18.11 -13.37
C LYS A 151 3.16 -17.39 -12.97
N PRO A 152 2.08 -17.51 -13.74
CA PRO A 152 0.81 -16.84 -13.45
C PRO A 152 0.06 -17.46 -12.28
N ASP A 153 0.46 -18.65 -11.81
CA ASP A 153 -0.12 -19.36 -10.67
C ASP A 153 0.52 -18.97 -9.32
N ARG A 154 1.18 -17.81 -9.25
CA ARG A 154 1.81 -17.26 -8.04
C ARG A 154 1.37 -15.82 -7.80
N GLY A 155 1.30 -15.44 -6.52
CA GLY A 155 0.92 -14.09 -6.10
C GLY A 155 -0.30 -14.04 -5.18
N HIS A 156 -0.76 -12.84 -4.91
CA HIS A 156 -1.92 -12.52 -4.11
C HIS A 156 -3.20 -13.08 -4.74
N ARG A 157 -3.98 -13.83 -3.95
CA ARG A 157 -5.27 -14.41 -4.37
C ARG A 157 -5.18 -15.34 -5.59
N VAL A 158 -4.01 -15.93 -5.82
CA VAL A 158 -3.80 -16.92 -6.88
C VAL A 158 -3.68 -18.32 -6.28
N MET A 159 -4.34 -19.29 -6.89
CA MET A 159 -4.24 -20.70 -6.48
C MET A 159 -3.00 -21.36 -7.09
N LEU A 160 -2.05 -21.76 -6.24
CA LEU A 160 -0.83 -22.43 -6.68
C LEU A 160 -1.14 -23.73 -7.42
N GLY A 161 -0.52 -23.92 -8.60
CA GLY A 161 -0.73 -25.09 -9.44
C GLY A 161 -2.01 -25.05 -10.28
N ASP A 162 -2.74 -23.92 -10.29
CA ASP A 162 -3.84 -23.73 -11.22
C ASP A 162 -3.31 -23.67 -12.66
N ARG A 163 -3.73 -24.66 -13.46
CA ARG A 163 -3.33 -24.80 -14.87
C ARG A 163 -4.01 -23.79 -15.80
N GLU A 164 -5.09 -23.17 -15.35
CA GLU A 164 -5.83 -22.16 -16.09
C GLU A 164 -5.37 -20.73 -15.72
N ALA A 165 -4.41 -20.60 -14.81
CA ALA A 165 -3.86 -19.31 -14.42
C ALA A 165 -3.17 -18.63 -15.62
N THR A 166 -3.48 -17.35 -15.81
CA THR A 166 -2.94 -16.52 -16.90
C THR A 166 -2.57 -15.14 -16.37
N PHE A 167 -1.52 -14.54 -16.93
CA PHE A 167 -1.26 -13.13 -16.71
C PHE A 167 -2.35 -12.32 -17.41
N ARG A 168 -3.02 -11.47 -16.64
CA ARG A 168 -4.07 -10.57 -17.16
C ARG A 168 -3.53 -9.15 -17.15
N LEU A 169 -3.44 -8.55 -18.34
CA LEU A 169 -3.21 -7.12 -18.46
C LEU A 169 -4.53 -6.39 -18.16
N LYS A 170 -4.46 -5.30 -17.40
CA LYS A 170 -5.62 -4.41 -17.23
C LYS A 170 -5.84 -3.67 -18.55
N SER A 171 -7.05 -3.76 -19.07
CA SER A 171 -7.54 -3.02 -20.25
C SER A 171 -8.27 -1.76 -19.83
#